data_AF-A0A2C5YQF2-F1
#
_entry.id   AF-A0A2C5YQF2-F1
#
_cell.length_a   1.000
_cell.length_b   1.000
_cell.length_c   1.000
_cell.angle_alpha   90.00
_cell.angle_beta   90.00
_cell.angle_gamma   90.00
#
_symmetry.space_group_name_H-M   'P 1'
#
loop_
_entity.id
_entity.type
_entity.pdbx_description
1 polymer ?
#
loop_
_entity_poly.entity_id
_entity_poly.type
_entity_poly.pdbx_seq_one_letter_code
_entity_poly.pdbx_strand_id
1 'polypeptide(L)'
;MQTSTALFEAEKQPGSITKVLDAACSVDASACSDYMARASARLAVECRGELEAGQPRVTQARVGLGAYGAVRAATCLRDGGGYCFVRAVSNLTDPSDSYLFLMPLGMPLPRGSTPSCDACTRRVMAAYHAAAAGSDPRLRVLYGDGAGRINGVCGAGFVNGTVPRAERSAAAAAAGGRGAGRRGGWTVLVAWAGLAAVGAAAFGIA
;
A
#
# COMPACT_ATOMS: atom_id res chain seq x y z
N MET A 1 0.05 1.13 14.17
CA MET A 1 1.30 1.73 14.69
C MET A 1 1.03 2.90 15.64
N GLN A 2 0.18 3.86 15.27
CA GLN A 2 -0.11 5.06 16.09
C GLN A 2 -0.76 4.85 17.47
N THR A 3 -1.22 3.65 17.82
CA THR A 3 -1.98 3.39 19.07
C THR A 3 -1.54 2.12 19.80
N SER A 4 -0.41 1.51 19.40
CA SER A 4 0.01 0.22 19.96
C SER A 4 0.98 0.42 21.11
N THR A 5 0.50 0.25 22.36
CA THR A 5 1.34 0.31 23.56
C THR A 5 2.50 -0.67 23.51
N ALA A 6 2.28 -1.90 23.06
CA ALA A 6 3.34 -2.90 22.95
C ALA A 6 4.44 -2.48 21.96
N LEU A 7 4.09 -1.84 20.84
CA LEU A 7 5.08 -1.31 19.90
C LEU A 7 5.86 -0.15 20.52
N PHE A 8 5.17 0.79 21.18
CA PHE A 8 5.83 1.93 21.83
C PHE A 8 6.78 1.50 22.95
N GLU A 9 6.43 0.47 23.72
CA GLU A 9 7.35 -0.11 24.70
C GLU A 9 8.56 -0.78 24.03
N ALA A 10 8.37 -1.43 22.89
CA ALA A 10 9.48 -2.01 22.14
C ALA A 10 10.43 -0.95 21.56
N GLU A 11 9.90 0.18 21.08
CA GLU A 11 10.67 1.30 20.51
C GLU A 11 11.60 1.97 21.53
N LYS A 12 11.28 1.92 22.82
CA LYS A 12 12.15 2.47 23.90
C LYS A 12 13.51 1.77 24.00
N GLN A 13 13.66 0.58 23.42
CA GLN A 13 14.88 -0.22 23.52
C GLN A 13 15.24 -0.77 22.12
N PRO A 14 16.37 -0.34 21.51
CA PRO A 14 16.74 -0.73 20.15
C PRO A 14 16.74 -2.26 19.91
N GLY A 15 17.18 -3.04 20.90
CA GLY A 15 17.16 -4.51 20.83
C GLY A 15 15.75 -5.09 20.84
N SER A 16 14.81 -4.49 21.56
CA SER A 16 13.41 -4.95 21.62
C SER A 16 12.70 -4.70 20.30
N ILE A 17 12.80 -3.48 19.74
CA ILE A 17 12.20 -3.18 18.44
C ILE A 17 12.84 -3.99 17.31
N THR A 18 14.15 -4.28 17.38
CA THR A 18 14.82 -5.16 16.40
C THR A 18 14.21 -6.56 16.41
N LYS A 19 13.94 -7.15 17.58
CA LYS A 19 13.28 -8.47 17.68
C LYS A 19 11.86 -8.45 17.09
N VAL A 20 11.11 -7.38 17.30
CA VAL A 20 9.78 -7.20 16.70
C VAL A 20 9.88 -7.16 15.18
N LEU A 21 10.86 -6.44 14.64
CA LEU A 21 11.09 -6.38 13.19
C LEU A 21 11.59 -7.71 12.63
N ASP A 22 12.47 -8.44 13.32
CA ASP A 22 12.92 -9.77 12.87
C ASP A 22 11.74 -10.74 12.72
N ALA A 23 10.82 -10.75 13.69
CA ALA A 23 9.60 -11.51 13.59
C ALA A 23 8.69 -11.00 12.46
N ALA A 24 8.44 -9.70 12.39
CA ALA A 24 7.53 -9.11 11.40
C ALA A 24 8.03 -9.21 9.95
N CYS A 25 9.35 -9.15 9.74
CA CYS A 25 9.98 -9.15 8.42
C CYS A 25 10.28 -10.56 7.88
N SER A 26 10.20 -11.60 8.72
CA SER A 26 10.38 -13.00 8.32
C SER A 26 9.13 -13.65 7.71
N VAL A 27 7.96 -13.02 7.85
CA VAL A 27 6.70 -13.51 7.28
C VAL A 27 6.67 -13.34 5.75
N ASP A 28 5.88 -14.16 5.06
CA ASP A 28 5.63 -14.00 3.63
C ASP A 28 5.04 -12.61 3.32
N ALA A 29 5.82 -11.81 2.60
CA ALA A 29 5.50 -10.42 2.32
C ALA A 29 4.25 -10.28 1.46
N SER A 30 4.11 -11.11 0.43
CA SER A 30 3.01 -11.11 -0.52
C SER A 30 1.72 -11.54 0.14
N ALA A 31 1.71 -12.70 0.80
CA ALA A 31 0.51 -13.27 1.41
C ALA A 31 -0.07 -12.33 2.47
N CYS A 32 0.78 -11.73 3.32
CA CYS A 32 0.32 -10.81 4.35
C CYS A 32 -0.15 -9.48 3.75
N SER A 33 0.58 -8.92 2.76
CA SER A 33 0.17 -7.68 2.10
C SER A 33 -1.15 -7.82 1.35
N ASP A 34 -1.33 -8.95 0.66
CA ASP A 34 -2.57 -9.25 -0.06
C ASP A 34 -3.75 -9.44 0.89
N TYR A 35 -3.53 -10.11 2.02
CA TYR A 35 -4.54 -10.24 3.06
C TYR A 35 -4.97 -8.88 3.61
N MET A 36 -4.00 -8.03 3.98
CA MET A 36 -4.28 -6.70 4.54
C MET A 36 -4.95 -5.78 3.51
N ALA A 37 -4.55 -5.84 2.24
CA ALA A 37 -5.19 -5.11 1.15
C ALA A 37 -6.66 -5.54 0.96
N ARG A 38 -6.93 -6.85 0.95
CA ARG A 38 -8.31 -7.37 0.89
C ARG A 38 -9.13 -6.97 2.10
N ALA A 39 -8.55 -7.00 3.31
CA ALA A 39 -9.22 -6.57 4.52
C ALA A 39 -9.59 -5.07 4.47
N SER A 40 -8.68 -4.22 3.98
CA SER A 40 -8.96 -2.79 3.76
C SER A 40 -10.09 -2.58 2.76
N ALA A 41 -10.10 -3.33 1.66
CA ALA A 41 -11.14 -3.27 0.64
C ALA A 41 -12.51 -3.78 1.15
N ARG A 42 -12.55 -4.77 2.03
CA ARG A 42 -13.81 -5.22 2.66
C ARG A 42 -14.35 -4.18 3.63
N LEU A 43 -13.50 -3.65 4.50
CA LEU A 43 -13.86 -2.59 5.45
C LEU A 43 -14.41 -1.35 4.73
N ALA A 44 -13.90 -1.05 3.53
CA ALA A 44 -14.43 0.00 2.67
C ALA A 44 -15.92 -0.10 2.35
N VAL A 45 -16.41 -1.33 2.24
CA VAL A 45 -17.79 -1.64 1.83
C VAL A 45 -18.65 -1.85 3.07
N GLU A 46 -18.20 -2.70 3.99
CA GLU A 46 -18.95 -3.10 5.18
C GLU A 46 -19.13 -1.96 6.18
N CYS A 47 -18.15 -1.06 6.29
CA CYS A 47 -18.19 0.06 7.23
C CYS A 47 -18.37 1.41 6.52
N ARG A 48 -19.08 1.41 5.39
CA ARG A 48 -19.25 2.62 4.56
C ARG A 48 -19.89 3.76 5.35
N GLY A 49 -20.94 3.48 6.14
CA GLY A 49 -21.63 4.50 6.92
C GLY A 49 -20.73 5.16 7.97
N GLU A 50 -19.91 4.37 8.66
CA GLU A 50 -18.94 4.86 9.64
C GLU A 50 -17.82 5.67 8.98
N LEU A 51 -17.37 5.24 7.80
CA LEU A 51 -16.38 5.99 7.02
C LEU A 51 -16.93 7.33 6.53
N GLU A 52 -18.18 7.37 6.06
CA GLU A 52 -18.86 8.61 5.65
C GLU A 52 -19.11 9.55 6.84
N ALA A 53 -19.43 8.98 8.00
CA ALA A 53 -19.54 9.71 9.27
C ALA A 53 -18.17 10.10 9.86
N GLY A 54 -17.05 9.76 9.22
CA GLY A 54 -15.71 10.13 9.68
C GLY A 54 -15.28 9.46 10.97
N GLN A 55 -15.81 8.28 11.29
CA GLN A 55 -15.46 7.56 12.53
C GLN A 55 -13.96 7.24 12.56
N PRO A 56 -13.21 7.76 13.56
CA PRO A 56 -11.76 7.75 13.53
C PRO A 56 -11.17 6.34 13.61
N ARG A 57 -11.80 5.43 14.37
CA ARG A 57 -11.33 4.04 14.53
C ARG A 57 -11.39 3.27 13.21
N VAL A 58 -12.52 3.36 12.50
CA VAL A 58 -12.73 2.68 11.21
C VAL A 58 -11.83 3.27 10.14
N THR A 59 -11.71 4.60 10.10
CA THR A 59 -10.82 5.30 9.18
C THR A 59 -9.36 4.89 9.39
N GLN A 60 -8.89 4.91 10.63
CA GLN A 60 -7.52 4.54 10.98
C GLN A 60 -7.23 3.07 10.66
N ALA A 61 -8.18 2.17 10.93
CA ALA A 61 -8.06 0.76 10.59
C ALA A 61 -7.93 0.57 9.07
N ARG A 62 -8.80 1.21 8.27
CA ARG A 62 -8.75 1.13 6.81
C ARG A 62 -7.42 1.58 6.25
N VAL A 63 -6.96 2.75 6.70
CA VAL A 63 -5.68 3.34 6.28
C VAL A 63 -4.51 2.44 6.67
N GLY A 64 -4.48 1.97 7.92
CA GLY A 64 -3.42 1.08 8.40
C GLY A 64 -3.35 -0.24 7.63
N LEU A 65 -4.50 -0.86 7.32
CA LEU A 65 -4.58 -2.08 6.53
C LEU A 65 -4.11 -1.85 5.08
N GLY A 66 -4.55 -0.77 4.45
CA GLY A 66 -4.16 -0.44 3.06
C GLY A 66 -2.69 -0.06 2.93
N ALA A 67 -2.13 0.59 3.96
CA ALA A 67 -0.74 1.02 3.99
C ALA A 67 0.25 -0.09 4.37
N TYR A 68 -0.22 -1.27 4.80
CA TYR A 68 0.63 -2.32 5.37
C TYR A 68 1.83 -2.66 4.48
N GLY A 69 1.61 -2.86 3.17
CA GLY A 69 2.67 -3.20 2.23
C GLY A 69 3.77 -2.14 2.17
N ALA A 70 3.38 -0.87 2.11
CA ALA A 70 4.32 0.26 2.10
C ALA A 70 5.07 0.42 3.43
N VAL A 71 4.36 0.30 4.56
CA VAL A 71 4.98 0.34 5.89
C VAL A 71 6.00 -0.79 6.05
N ARG A 72 5.60 -2.02 5.74
CA ARG A 72 6.48 -3.20 5.82
C ARG A 72 7.70 -3.03 4.91
N ALA A 73 7.50 -2.58 3.67
CA ALA A 73 8.58 -2.37 2.73
C ALA A 73 9.62 -1.38 3.27
N ALA A 74 9.20 -0.32 3.97
CA ALA A 74 10.11 0.65 4.57
C ALA A 74 10.74 0.14 5.89
N THR A 75 9.95 -0.40 6.82
CA THR A 75 10.45 -0.80 8.15
C THR A 75 11.39 -2.00 8.10
N CYS A 76 11.24 -2.87 7.10
CA CYS A 76 12.12 -4.01 6.88
C CYS A 76 13.40 -3.67 6.10
N LEU A 77 13.62 -2.42 5.69
CA LEU A 77 14.88 -2.01 5.06
C LEU A 77 16.03 -2.10 6.04
N ARG A 78 17.15 -2.63 5.56
CA ARG A 78 18.40 -2.74 6.32
C ARG A 78 19.53 -1.96 5.67
N ASP A 79 20.42 -1.45 6.51
CA ASP A 79 21.64 -0.76 6.13
C ASP A 79 22.73 -1.04 7.18
N GLY A 80 23.90 -1.50 6.75
CA GLY A 80 25.01 -1.83 7.66
C GLY A 80 24.68 -2.88 8.74
N GLY A 81 23.77 -3.82 8.46
CA GLY A 81 23.34 -4.87 9.40
C GLY A 81 22.18 -4.50 10.34
N GLY A 82 21.85 -3.22 10.47
CA GLY A 82 20.70 -2.74 11.25
C GLY A 82 19.48 -2.38 10.38
N TYR A 83 18.30 -2.29 11.00
CA TYR A 83 17.11 -1.77 10.34
C TYR A 83 17.15 -0.23 10.28
N CYS A 84 16.76 0.32 9.13
CA CYS A 84 16.63 1.77 8.97
C CYS A 84 15.60 2.36 9.94
N PHE A 85 14.51 1.64 10.21
CA PHE A 85 13.51 2.07 11.19
C PHE A 85 14.09 2.19 12.60
N VAL A 86 14.90 1.21 13.02
CA VAL A 86 15.53 1.23 14.35
C VAL A 86 16.45 2.44 14.48
N ARG A 87 17.24 2.74 13.45
CA ARG A 87 18.09 3.95 13.43
C ARG A 87 17.25 5.22 13.55
N ALA A 88 16.13 5.31 12.83
CA ALA A 88 15.25 6.46 12.84
C ALA A 88 14.59 6.70 14.21
N VAL A 89 14.06 5.66 14.85
CA VAL A 89 13.37 5.79 16.16
C VAL A 89 14.33 5.87 17.34
N SER A 90 15.58 5.42 17.17
CA SER A 90 16.62 5.53 18.21
C SER A 90 17.40 6.84 18.14
N ASN A 91 17.24 7.62 17.05
CA ASN A 91 17.89 8.92 16.91
C ASN A 91 17.07 9.99 17.66
N LEU A 92 17.36 10.15 18.95
CA LEU A 92 16.70 11.14 19.81
C LEU A 92 17.11 12.59 19.50
N THR A 93 18.17 12.78 18.70
CA THR A 93 18.67 14.11 18.34
C THR A 93 17.92 14.71 17.16
N ASP A 94 17.44 13.87 16.23
CA ASP A 94 16.58 14.31 15.13
C ASP A 94 15.40 13.35 14.92
N PRO A 95 14.19 13.69 15.40
CA PRO A 95 13.00 12.86 15.22
C PRO A 95 12.46 12.88 13.77
N SER A 96 13.04 13.70 12.88
CA SER A 96 12.59 13.85 11.49
C SER A 96 12.58 12.53 10.73
N ASP A 97 13.55 11.66 10.99
CA ASP A 97 13.67 10.35 10.34
C ASP A 97 12.50 9.43 10.68
N SER A 98 11.96 9.53 11.90
CA SER A 98 10.82 8.71 12.34
C SER A 98 9.54 9.07 11.59
N TYR A 99 9.35 10.34 11.21
CA TYR A 99 8.16 10.77 10.47
C TYR A 99 8.08 10.17 9.06
N LEU A 100 9.22 9.81 8.45
CA LEU A 100 9.23 9.12 7.16
C LEU A 100 8.38 7.84 7.22
N PHE A 101 8.49 7.08 8.32
CA PHE A 101 7.78 5.82 8.50
C PHE A 101 6.28 5.97 8.78
N LEU A 102 5.82 7.19 9.04
CA LEU A 102 4.40 7.51 9.23
C LEU A 102 3.72 7.98 7.94
N MET A 103 4.49 8.30 6.88
CA MET A 103 3.94 8.78 5.62
C MET A 103 2.91 7.84 4.99
N PRO A 104 3.14 6.50 4.93
CA PRO A 104 2.13 5.59 4.38
C PRO A 104 0.82 5.59 5.16
N LEU A 105 0.85 5.98 6.43
CA LEU A 105 -0.32 6.05 7.30
C LEU A 105 -1.11 7.36 7.14
N GLY A 106 -0.78 8.16 6.11
CA GLY A 106 -1.47 9.42 5.83
C GLY A 106 -0.88 10.64 6.53
N MET A 107 0.25 10.50 7.23
CA MET A 107 0.89 11.60 7.95
C MET A 107 1.93 12.27 7.06
N PRO A 108 1.70 13.51 6.57
CA PRO A 108 2.69 14.17 5.74
C PRO A 108 3.97 14.46 6.52
N LEU A 109 5.09 14.48 5.80
CA LEU A 109 6.37 14.90 6.37
C LEU A 109 6.26 16.39 6.76
N PRO A 110 6.45 16.77 8.05
CA PRO A 110 6.28 18.16 8.49
C PRO A 110 7.19 19.12 7.73
N ARG A 111 6.72 20.35 7.44
CA ARG A 111 7.49 21.36 6.69
C ARG A 111 8.79 21.84 7.37
N GLY A 112 8.97 21.54 8.65
CA GLY A 112 10.20 21.83 9.40
C GLY A 112 11.18 20.65 9.49
N SER A 113 10.75 19.40 9.25
CA SER A 113 11.59 18.19 9.38
C SER A 113 12.90 18.20 8.57
N THR A 114 14.00 17.81 9.17
CA THR A 114 15.33 17.77 8.55
C THR A 114 15.86 16.33 8.48
N PRO A 115 15.19 15.41 7.78
CA PRO A 115 15.60 14.01 7.78
C PRO A 115 17.05 13.84 7.31
N SER A 116 17.72 12.84 7.85
CA SER A 116 19.09 12.47 7.54
C SER A 116 19.25 12.20 6.04
N CYS A 117 20.29 12.78 5.43
CA CYS A 117 20.58 12.61 4.01
C CYS A 117 21.43 11.35 3.75
N ASP A 118 20.97 10.20 4.24
CA ASP A 118 21.70 8.94 4.21
C ASP A 118 21.10 7.89 3.24
N ALA A 119 21.70 6.69 3.23
CA ALA A 119 21.22 5.58 2.41
C ALA A 119 19.83 5.08 2.85
N CYS A 120 19.48 5.16 4.13
CA CYS A 120 18.18 4.75 4.65
C CYS A 120 17.07 5.65 4.12
N THR A 121 17.23 6.97 4.17
CA THR A 121 16.24 7.92 3.64
C THR A 121 16.00 7.70 2.15
N ARG A 122 17.06 7.49 1.35
CA ARG A 122 16.91 7.19 -0.09
C ARG A 122 16.14 5.90 -0.33
N ARG A 123 16.45 4.84 0.40
CA ARG A 123 15.81 3.53 0.25
C ARG A 123 14.35 3.54 0.70
N VAL A 124 14.04 4.21 1.80
CA VAL A 124 12.66 4.40 2.28
C VAL A 124 11.83 5.13 1.23
N MET A 125 12.34 6.24 0.69
CA MET A 125 11.65 6.97 -0.36
C MET A 125 11.53 6.17 -1.66
N ALA A 126 12.53 5.36 -2.02
CA ALA A 126 12.40 4.46 -3.17
C ALA A 126 11.29 3.41 -2.97
N ALA A 127 11.16 2.86 -1.76
CA ALA A 127 10.06 1.94 -1.42
C ALA A 127 8.69 2.63 -1.52
N TYR A 128 8.57 3.88 -1.07
CA TYR A 128 7.34 4.65 -1.20
C TYR A 128 7.02 5.07 -2.62
N HIS A 129 8.02 5.37 -3.45
CA HIS A 129 7.83 5.60 -4.87
C HIS A 129 7.21 4.37 -5.54
N ALA A 130 7.76 3.18 -5.26
CA ALA A 130 7.22 1.93 -5.80
C ALA A 130 5.78 1.67 -5.30
N ALA A 131 5.52 1.85 -4.01
CA ALA A 131 4.18 1.67 -3.44
C ALA A 131 3.16 2.69 -4.00
N ALA A 132 3.59 3.92 -4.27
CA ALA A 132 2.76 4.98 -4.83
C ALA A 132 2.43 4.77 -6.34
N ALA A 133 3.12 3.86 -7.03
CA ALA A 133 2.72 3.45 -8.38
C ALA A 133 1.42 2.63 -8.38
N GLY A 134 1.02 2.09 -7.23
CA GLY A 134 -0.25 1.40 -7.04
C GLY A 134 -1.48 2.32 -7.01
N SER A 135 -2.60 1.74 -6.61
CA SER A 135 -3.92 2.35 -6.70
C SER A 135 -4.25 3.38 -5.60
N ASP A 136 -3.32 3.72 -4.70
CA ASP A 136 -3.58 4.68 -3.62
C ASP A 136 -3.17 6.11 -4.05
N PRO A 137 -4.15 6.96 -4.43
CA PRO A 137 -3.87 8.34 -4.82
C PRO A 137 -3.32 9.19 -3.66
N ARG A 138 -3.60 8.85 -2.40
CA ARG A 138 -3.12 9.61 -1.24
C ARG A 138 -1.62 9.43 -1.07
N LEU A 139 -1.14 8.20 -1.19
CA LEU A 139 0.29 7.90 -1.05
C LEU A 139 1.11 8.62 -2.13
N ARG A 140 0.60 8.78 -3.34
CA ARG A 140 1.24 9.56 -4.41
C ARG A 140 1.44 11.03 -4.05
N VAL A 141 0.42 11.66 -3.48
CA VAL A 141 0.48 13.07 -3.06
C VAL A 141 1.51 13.22 -1.94
N LEU A 142 1.41 12.37 -0.91
CA LEU A 142 2.34 12.37 0.22
C LEU A 142 3.78 12.11 -0.21
N TYR A 143 3.97 11.21 -1.18
CA TYR A 143 5.28 10.95 -1.77
C TYR A 143 5.84 12.19 -2.48
N GLY A 144 5.05 12.85 -3.33
CA GLY A 144 5.47 14.05 -4.05
C GLY A 144 5.88 15.18 -3.10
N ASP A 145 5.06 15.46 -2.10
CA ASP A 145 5.33 16.48 -1.08
C ASP A 145 6.59 16.14 -0.27
N GLY A 146 6.71 14.88 0.17
CA GLY A 146 7.86 14.39 0.92
C GLY A 146 9.15 14.42 0.10
N ALA A 147 9.11 13.99 -1.16
CA ALA A 147 10.25 14.00 -2.07
C ALA A 147 10.72 15.44 -2.35
N GLY A 148 9.78 16.37 -2.54
CA GLY A 148 10.09 17.80 -2.66
C GLY A 148 10.79 18.33 -1.41
N ARG A 149 10.29 17.99 -0.22
CA ARG A 149 10.92 18.43 1.03
C ARG A 149 12.32 17.85 1.22
N ILE A 150 12.48 16.55 1.02
CA ILE A 150 13.77 15.86 1.18
C ILE A 150 14.79 16.42 0.19
N ASN A 151 14.42 16.63 -1.07
CA ASN A 151 15.31 17.24 -2.06
C ASN A 151 15.67 18.69 -1.73
N GLY A 152 14.77 19.43 -1.05
CA GLY A 152 15.06 20.76 -0.55
C GLY A 152 16.10 20.79 0.59
N VAL A 153 16.14 19.74 1.42
CA VAL A 153 17.09 19.62 2.56
C VAL A 153 18.40 18.95 2.14
N CYS A 154 18.31 17.86 1.38
CA CYS A 154 19.43 16.98 1.02
C CYS A 154 20.06 17.28 -0.34
N GLY A 155 19.54 18.25 -1.07
CA GLY A 155 19.99 18.62 -2.41
C GLY A 155 19.12 18.01 -3.51
N ALA A 156 19.11 18.70 -4.66
CA ALA A 156 18.30 18.32 -5.81
C ALA A 156 18.66 16.91 -6.31
N GLY A 157 17.64 16.07 -6.54
CA GLY A 157 17.82 14.72 -7.06
C GLY A 157 18.29 13.68 -6.02
N PHE A 158 18.35 14.02 -4.74
CA PHE A 158 18.69 13.07 -3.68
C PHE A 158 17.72 11.87 -3.65
N VAL A 159 16.43 12.14 -3.81
CA VAL A 159 15.37 11.14 -4.06
C VAL A 159 14.64 11.46 -5.36
N ASN A 160 13.99 10.45 -5.94
CA ASN A 160 13.22 10.66 -7.16
C ASN A 160 12.07 11.66 -6.92
N GLY A 161 12.09 12.80 -7.63
CA GLY A 161 11.05 13.81 -7.52
C GLY A 161 9.81 13.51 -8.38
N THR A 162 9.86 12.51 -9.26
CA THR A 162 8.73 12.19 -10.13
C THR A 162 7.63 11.49 -9.34
N VAL A 163 6.42 12.03 -9.38
CA VAL A 163 5.26 11.32 -8.83
C VAL A 163 4.97 10.12 -9.76
N PRO A 164 5.01 8.87 -9.26
CA PRO A 164 4.71 7.68 -10.07
C PRO A 164 3.35 7.84 -10.75
N ARG A 165 3.11 7.26 -11.93
CA ARG A 165 1.75 7.19 -12.51
C ARG A 165 1.03 5.97 -11.94
N ALA A 166 -0.30 6.05 -11.79
CA ALA A 166 -1.07 4.89 -11.36
C ALA A 166 -0.96 3.81 -12.44
N GLU A 167 -0.51 2.62 -12.05
CA GLU A 167 -0.48 1.47 -12.95
C GLU A 167 -1.91 1.11 -13.33
N ARG A 168 -2.24 1.24 -14.62
CA ARG A 168 -3.51 0.74 -15.15
C ARG A 168 -3.39 -0.77 -15.21
N SER A 169 -4.12 -1.50 -14.36
CA SER A 169 -4.23 -2.95 -14.47
C SER A 169 -4.71 -3.30 -15.88
N ALA A 170 -3.85 -3.95 -16.67
CA ALA A 170 -4.18 -4.41 -18.01
C ALA A 170 -5.11 -5.64 -17.95
N ALA A 171 -6.37 -5.43 -17.54
CA ALA A 171 -7.37 -6.50 -17.43
C ALA A 171 -8.57 -6.32 -18.38
N ALA A 172 -8.51 -5.41 -19.35
CA ALA A 172 -9.65 -5.11 -20.24
C ALA A 172 -9.28 -5.01 -21.73
N ALA A 173 -8.41 -5.89 -22.24
CA ALA A 173 -8.05 -5.91 -23.66
C ALA A 173 -8.09 -7.31 -24.31
N ALA A 174 -9.03 -8.17 -23.89
CA ALA A 174 -9.24 -9.49 -24.50
C ALA A 174 -10.71 -9.80 -24.86
N ALA A 175 -11.51 -8.78 -25.15
CA ALA A 175 -12.87 -8.96 -25.67
C ALA A 175 -13.14 -8.01 -26.84
N GLY A 176 -12.53 -8.27 -28.00
CA GLY A 176 -12.70 -7.41 -29.17
C GLY A 176 -11.99 -7.90 -30.41
N GLY A 177 -12.24 -9.15 -30.83
CA GLY A 177 -11.62 -9.71 -32.02
C GLY A 177 -12.43 -10.85 -32.62
N ARG A 178 -13.65 -10.58 -33.11
CA ARG A 178 -14.31 -11.46 -34.09
C ARG A 178 -14.42 -10.71 -35.39
N GLY A 179 -13.47 -11.01 -36.28
CA GLY A 179 -13.42 -10.52 -37.64
C GLY A 179 -14.66 -10.93 -38.43
N ALA A 180 -15.15 -9.97 -39.20
CA ALA A 180 -16.34 -10.02 -40.02
C ALA A 180 -16.16 -10.94 -41.25
N GLY A 181 -17.18 -11.77 -41.51
CA GLY A 181 -17.26 -12.66 -42.67
C GLY A 181 -18.68 -12.76 -43.23
N ARG A 182 -19.14 -11.69 -43.89
CA ARG A 182 -19.98 -11.61 -45.10
C ARG A 182 -21.05 -12.71 -45.36
N ARG A 183 -22.34 -12.30 -45.38
CA ARG A 183 -23.34 -12.41 -46.49
C ARG A 183 -24.77 -12.72 -46.01
N GLY A 184 -25.73 -11.98 -46.58
CA GLY A 184 -27.07 -12.50 -46.88
C GLY A 184 -28.18 -12.04 -45.93
N GLY A 185 -29.11 -11.24 -46.45
CA GLY A 185 -30.24 -10.69 -45.70
C GLY A 185 -31.40 -11.68 -45.53
N TRP A 186 -32.34 -11.25 -44.67
CA TRP A 186 -33.80 -11.47 -44.65
C TRP A 186 -34.35 -11.59 -43.21
N THR A 187 -35.29 -10.67 -42.93
CA THR A 187 -36.52 -10.83 -42.14
C THR A 187 -36.46 -11.18 -40.65
N VAL A 188 -36.91 -10.19 -39.86
CA VAL A 188 -37.88 -10.23 -38.75
C VAL A 188 -38.39 -11.62 -38.33
N LEU A 189 -38.27 -11.98 -37.05
CA LEU A 189 -39.39 -12.17 -36.11
C LEU A 189 -39.02 -12.99 -34.86
N VAL A 190 -39.65 -12.56 -33.76
CA VAL A 190 -40.24 -13.37 -32.68
C VAL A 190 -39.33 -13.87 -31.56
N ALA A 191 -39.64 -13.32 -30.38
CA ALA A 191 -39.32 -13.83 -29.06
C ALA A 191 -39.79 -15.27 -28.87
N TRP A 192 -38.97 -16.08 -28.20
CA TRP A 192 -39.44 -17.25 -27.47
C TRP A 192 -38.81 -17.26 -26.08
N ALA A 193 -39.69 -17.11 -25.09
CA ALA A 193 -39.48 -17.65 -23.76
C ALA A 193 -39.38 -19.18 -23.86
N GLY A 194 -38.38 -19.75 -23.19
CA GLY A 194 -38.16 -21.20 -23.19
C GLY A 194 -37.38 -21.61 -21.97
N LEU A 195 -38.13 -21.86 -20.90
CA LEU A 195 -37.68 -22.54 -19.69
C LEU A 195 -37.26 -23.98 -20.05
N ALA A 196 -36.02 -24.38 -19.74
CA ALA A 196 -35.67 -25.79 -19.62
C ALA A 196 -34.59 -25.96 -18.56
N ALA A 197 -35.01 -26.56 -17.44
CA ALA A 197 -34.16 -27.14 -16.42
C ALA A 197 -33.52 -28.46 -16.93
N VAL A 198 -32.77 -29.11 -16.04
CA VAL A 198 -32.04 -30.39 -16.15
C VAL A 198 -30.55 -30.19 -16.49
N GLY A 199 -29.59 -30.62 -15.67
CA GLY A 199 -29.67 -31.49 -14.51
C GLY A 199 -28.38 -31.53 -13.70
N ALA A 200 -28.54 -31.97 -12.44
CA ALA A 200 -27.47 -32.35 -11.53
C ALA A 200 -27.08 -33.82 -11.74
N ALA A 201 -25.77 -34.09 -11.76
CA ALA A 201 -25.11 -35.31 -11.26
C ALA A 201 -23.58 -35.08 -11.46
N ALA A 202 -22.74 -34.87 -10.45
CA ALA A 202 -22.36 -35.71 -9.30
C ALA A 202 -21.15 -36.62 -9.59
N PHE A 203 -20.26 -36.68 -8.58
CA PHE A 203 -19.09 -37.56 -8.36
C PHE A 203 -17.83 -37.25 -9.19
N GLY A 204 -16.69 -36.92 -8.57
CA GLY A 204 -15.90 -37.73 -7.62
C GLY A 204 -14.68 -38.25 -8.42
N ILE A 205 -13.50 -38.63 -7.93
CA ILE A 205 -12.89 -39.07 -6.67
C ILE A 205 -11.37 -38.97 -7.01
N ALA A 206 -10.45 -38.53 -6.14
CA ALA A 206 -9.82 -39.31 -5.07
C ALA A 206 -8.88 -38.42 -4.24
#